data_AF-A0AAW5VRE6-F1
#
_entry.id   AF-A0AAW5VRE6-F1
#
_cell.length_a   1.000
_cell.length_b   1.000
_cell.length_c   1.000
_cell.angle_alpha   90.00
_cell.angle_beta   90.00
_cell.angle_gamma   90.00
#
_symmetry.space_group_name_H-M   'P 1'
#
loop_
_entity.id
_entity.type
_entity.pdbx_description
1 polymer ?
#
loop_
_entity_poly.entity_id
_entity_poly.type
_entity_poly.pdbx_seq_one_letter_code
_entity_poly.pdbx_strand_id
1 'polypeptide(L)'
;MKKTTSILLALLFVAAVFGNCKKDEKDDTPVLALLLYANDQLSGNCASVTKASSTSYTAFLISVPKGGCSQQATKEAAAAQTKSTLEKIAAIYAKAGSNCNAVSTAVTTNLNNNVTNLNNMTEDQYKATLVNNRMIAIGNLVTESYNSLKAAGRTDEQIAATRPGSLEDYYVASAVLYAGAQTACVTAIKDSGATAGLFTNPQTVLALSSCTYGSSQPATTKCATLNTEF
;
A
#
# COMPACT_ATOMS: atom_id res chain seq x y z
N MET A 1 -15.89 7.90 2.08
CA MET A 1 -16.29 7.15 3.29
C MET A 1 -17.42 6.11 3.09
N LYS A 2 -17.84 5.72 1.86
CA LYS A 2 -18.99 4.81 1.66
C LYS A 2 -18.68 3.30 1.63
N LYS A 3 -17.42 2.90 1.37
CA LYS A 3 -17.06 1.48 1.14
C LYS A 3 -16.75 0.70 2.43
N THR A 4 -16.04 1.30 3.39
CA THR A 4 -15.71 0.65 4.67
C THR A 4 -16.93 0.44 5.56
N THR A 5 -17.87 1.38 5.58
CA THR A 5 -19.12 1.24 6.34
C THR A 5 -19.99 0.12 5.78
N SER A 6 -20.02 -0.07 4.45
CA SER A 6 -20.82 -1.13 3.81
C SER A 6 -20.27 -2.53 4.09
N ILE A 7 -18.94 -2.69 4.19
CA ILE A 7 -18.32 -3.98 4.54
C ILE A 7 -18.57 -4.33 6.01
N LEU A 8 -18.44 -3.37 6.93
CA LEU A 8 -18.78 -3.59 8.34
C LEU A 8 -20.26 -3.90 8.54
N LEU A 9 -21.15 -3.21 7.82
CA LEU A 9 -22.59 -3.47 7.88
C LEU A 9 -22.93 -4.86 7.31
N ALA A 10 -22.33 -5.25 6.20
CA ALA A 10 -22.50 -6.59 5.63
C ALA A 10 -21.97 -7.68 6.57
N LEU A 11 -20.82 -7.48 7.22
CA LEU A 11 -20.28 -8.39 8.23
C LEU A 11 -21.21 -8.51 9.45
N LEU A 12 -21.79 -7.40 9.91
CA LEU A 12 -22.77 -7.38 11.01
C LEU A 12 -24.08 -8.08 10.65
N PHE A 13 -24.61 -7.85 9.44
CA PHE A 13 -25.81 -8.54 8.95
C PHE A 13 -25.58 -10.04 8.79
N VAL A 14 -24.44 -10.44 8.23
CA VAL A 14 -24.09 -11.86 8.07
C VAL A 14 -23.88 -12.54 9.43
N ALA A 15 -23.18 -11.90 10.36
CA ALA A 15 -23.02 -12.42 11.72
C ALA A 15 -24.37 -12.54 12.48
N ALA A 16 -25.28 -11.58 12.31
CA ALA A 16 -26.62 -11.62 12.91
C ALA A 16 -27.53 -12.69 12.29
N VAL A 17 -27.43 -12.92 10.97
CA VAL A 17 -28.19 -13.98 10.27
C VAL A 17 -27.67 -15.37 10.64
N PHE A 18 -26.36 -15.57 10.76
CA PHE A 18 -25.80 -16.84 11.23
C PHE A 18 -26.00 -17.08 12.74
N GLY A 19 -26.06 -16.02 13.55
CA GLY A 19 -26.42 -16.12 14.97
C GLY A 19 -27.88 -16.51 15.22
N ASN A 20 -28.82 -16.03 14.39
CA ASN A 20 -30.26 -16.33 14.51
C ASN A 20 -30.72 -17.58 13.73
N CYS A 21 -29.91 -18.13 12.84
CA CYS A 21 -30.20 -19.36 12.11
C CYS A 21 -29.63 -20.63 12.76
N LYS A 22 -29.16 -20.57 14.02
CA LYS A 22 -28.77 -21.79 14.76
C LYS A 22 -29.98 -22.40 15.46
N LYS A 23 -30.57 -23.40 14.82
CA LYS A 23 -31.17 -24.53 15.54
C LYS A 23 -30.05 -25.51 15.88
N ASP A 24 -29.73 -25.57 17.16
CA ASP A 24 -29.15 -26.71 17.90
C ASP A 24 -27.74 -27.24 17.61
N GLU A 25 -26.95 -26.73 16.65
CA GLU A 25 -25.54 -27.14 16.54
C GLU A 25 -24.55 -25.97 16.53
N LYS A 26 -23.54 -26.05 17.41
CA LYS A 26 -22.45 -25.07 17.58
C LYS A 26 -21.43 -25.15 16.45
N ASP A 27 -21.85 -25.07 15.20
CA ASP A 27 -20.91 -24.96 14.08
C ASP A 27 -20.59 -23.49 13.80
N ASP A 28 -19.52 -22.97 14.41
CA ASP A 28 -19.03 -21.60 14.21
C ASP A 28 -18.09 -21.47 13.00
N THR A 29 -17.89 -22.56 12.24
CA THR A 29 -16.99 -22.62 11.09
C THR A 29 -17.24 -21.53 10.03
N PRO A 30 -18.49 -21.17 9.66
CA PRO A 30 -18.73 -20.11 8.67
C PRO A 30 -18.37 -18.72 9.17
N VAL A 31 -18.61 -18.44 10.46
CA VAL A 31 -18.24 -17.15 11.09
C VAL A 31 -16.73 -17.06 11.21
N LEU A 32 -16.07 -18.15 11.63
CA LEU A 32 -14.62 -18.23 11.66
C LEU A 32 -14.00 -18.06 10.26
N ALA A 33 -14.55 -18.73 9.24
CA ALA A 33 -14.10 -18.59 7.86
C ALA A 33 -14.28 -17.16 7.33
N LEU A 34 -15.39 -16.50 7.66
CA LEU A 34 -15.62 -15.10 7.29
C LEU A 34 -14.68 -14.15 8.02
N LEU A 35 -14.42 -14.38 9.32
CA LEU A 35 -13.44 -13.61 10.10
C LEU A 35 -12.03 -13.82 9.57
N LEU A 36 -11.67 -15.05 9.20
CA LEU A 36 -10.38 -15.38 8.59
C LEU A 36 -10.25 -14.74 7.21
N TYR A 37 -11.31 -14.75 6.39
CA TYR A 37 -11.33 -14.07 5.10
C TYR A 37 -11.23 -12.55 5.26
N ALA A 38 -12.01 -11.95 6.17
CA ALA A 38 -11.92 -10.53 6.46
C ALA A 38 -10.53 -10.17 6.99
N ASN A 39 -9.94 -10.99 7.86
CA ASN A 39 -8.58 -10.81 8.35
C ASN A 39 -7.56 -10.96 7.21
N ASP A 40 -7.71 -11.94 6.32
CA ASP A 40 -6.84 -12.11 5.14
C ASP A 40 -6.92 -10.91 4.18
N GLN A 41 -8.12 -10.35 3.96
CA GLN A 41 -8.32 -9.20 3.10
C GLN A 41 -7.85 -7.87 3.73
N LEU A 42 -7.96 -7.75 5.06
CA LEU A 42 -7.55 -6.57 5.82
C LEU A 42 -6.08 -6.60 6.23
N SER A 43 -5.46 -7.79 6.20
CA SER A 43 -4.03 -7.99 6.36
C SER A 43 -3.34 -8.13 5.00
N GLY A 44 -2.01 -8.07 5.02
CA GLY A 44 -1.18 -8.31 3.85
C GLY A 44 -0.61 -7.05 3.21
N ASN A 45 0.12 -7.29 2.13
CA ASN A 45 0.95 -6.30 1.48
C ASN A 45 0.74 -6.40 -0.04
N CYS A 46 1.07 -5.32 -0.75
CA CYS A 46 0.85 -5.22 -2.19
C CYS A 46 2.16 -4.94 -2.91
N ALA A 47 2.31 -5.48 -4.11
CA ALA A 47 3.35 -5.09 -5.05
C ALA A 47 2.70 -4.39 -6.25
N SER A 48 3.10 -3.15 -6.51
CA SER A 48 2.87 -2.48 -7.79
C SER A 48 4.06 -2.76 -8.68
N VAL A 49 3.87 -3.51 -9.75
CA VAL A 49 4.92 -3.92 -10.68
C VAL A 49 4.74 -3.17 -11.99
N THR A 50 5.80 -2.50 -12.43
CA THR A 50 5.88 -1.83 -13.72
C THR A 50 6.91 -2.51 -14.60
N LYS A 51 6.47 -2.94 -15.79
CA LYS A 51 7.33 -3.45 -16.85
C LYS A 51 7.98 -2.28 -17.59
N ALA A 52 9.28 -2.09 -17.40
CA ALA A 52 10.05 -1.04 -18.09
C ALA A 52 10.52 -1.50 -19.48
N SER A 53 10.85 -2.79 -19.62
CA SER A 53 11.15 -3.44 -20.91
C SER A 53 10.82 -4.93 -20.84
N SER A 54 11.12 -5.71 -21.89
CA SER A 54 10.94 -7.17 -21.88
C SER A 54 11.75 -7.88 -20.78
N THR A 55 12.88 -7.28 -20.36
CA THR A 55 13.82 -7.89 -19.41
C THR A 55 14.03 -7.09 -18.13
N SER A 56 13.33 -5.96 -17.96
CA SER A 56 13.48 -5.08 -16.80
C SER A 56 12.13 -4.70 -16.21
N TYR A 57 12.01 -4.95 -14.91
CA TYR A 57 10.80 -4.74 -14.12
C TYR A 57 11.17 -4.02 -12.83
N THR A 58 10.35 -3.06 -12.43
CA THR A 58 10.45 -2.38 -11.14
C THR A 58 9.22 -2.70 -10.33
N ALA A 59 9.38 -3.03 -9.06
CA ALA A 59 8.28 -3.22 -8.15
C ALA A 59 8.39 -2.34 -6.92
N PHE A 60 7.26 -1.75 -6.54
CA PHE A 60 7.05 -1.05 -5.30
C PHE A 60 6.22 -1.92 -4.38
N LEU A 61 6.82 -2.34 -3.29
CA LEU A 61 6.19 -3.11 -2.25
C LEU A 61 5.61 -2.14 -1.22
N ILE A 62 4.33 -2.28 -0.89
CA ILE A 62 3.61 -1.33 -0.05
C ILE A 62 2.73 -2.06 0.98
N SER A 63 2.65 -1.51 2.18
CA SER A 63 1.76 -2.00 3.24
C SER A 63 0.31 -1.57 3.01
N VAL A 64 -0.30 -2.16 1.99
CA VAL A 64 -1.73 -2.01 1.67
C VAL A 64 -2.41 -3.37 1.87
N PRO A 65 -3.56 -3.42 2.58
CA PRO A 65 -4.34 -4.64 2.74
C PRO A 65 -4.61 -5.33 1.40
N LYS A 66 -4.66 -6.68 1.37
CA LYS A 66 -4.88 -7.43 0.14
C LYS A 66 -6.14 -6.99 -0.62
N GLY A 67 -7.23 -6.67 0.09
CA GLY A 67 -8.46 -6.18 -0.53
C GLY A 67 -8.34 -4.80 -1.20
N GLY A 68 -7.30 -4.03 -0.88
CA GLY A 68 -6.92 -2.79 -1.57
C GLY A 68 -5.84 -2.96 -2.64
N CYS A 69 -5.22 -4.15 -2.72
CA CYS A 69 -4.20 -4.48 -3.69
C CYS A 69 -4.83 -4.90 -5.04
N SER A 70 -5.45 -3.94 -5.71
CA SER A 70 -6.12 -4.18 -7.00
C SER A 70 -5.75 -3.10 -8.00
N GLN A 71 -5.46 -3.53 -9.23
CA GLN A 71 -5.38 -2.63 -10.36
C GLN A 71 -6.78 -2.09 -10.66
N GLN A 72 -6.91 -0.77 -10.75
CA GLN A 72 -8.20 -0.14 -10.96
C GLN A 72 -8.69 -0.47 -12.38
N ALA A 73 -9.94 -0.91 -12.48
CA ALA A 73 -10.50 -1.38 -13.75
C ALA A 73 -10.90 -0.24 -14.69
N THR A 74 -11.16 0.96 -14.15
CA THR A 74 -11.56 2.15 -14.93
C THR A 74 -10.77 3.37 -14.50
N LYS A 75 -10.68 4.36 -15.41
CA LYS A 75 -9.99 5.63 -15.14
C LYS A 75 -10.64 6.41 -14.00
N GLU A 76 -11.96 6.33 -13.83
CA GLU A 76 -12.69 7.00 -12.74
C GLU A 76 -12.34 6.38 -11.39
N ALA A 77 -12.22 5.05 -11.32
CA ALA A 77 -11.80 4.36 -10.12
C ALA A 77 -10.35 4.71 -9.75
N ALA A 78 -9.46 4.81 -10.74
CA ALA A 78 -8.09 5.30 -10.55
C ALA A 78 -8.02 6.75 -10.07
N ALA A 79 -8.83 7.65 -10.67
CA ALA A 79 -8.92 9.03 -10.26
C ALA A 79 -9.46 9.17 -8.83
N ALA A 80 -10.48 8.40 -8.47
CA ALA A 80 -11.04 8.36 -7.12
C ALA A 80 -10.02 7.86 -6.08
N GLN A 81 -9.25 6.82 -6.42
CA GLN A 81 -8.17 6.32 -5.56
C GLN A 81 -7.06 7.37 -5.39
N THR A 82 -6.69 8.07 -6.47
CA THR A 82 -5.69 9.14 -6.42
C THR A 82 -6.13 10.28 -5.51
N LYS A 83 -7.39 10.71 -5.61
CA LYS A 83 -7.99 11.71 -4.70
C LYS A 83 -8.00 11.23 -3.24
N SER A 84 -8.39 9.98 -3.01
CA SER A 84 -8.39 9.42 -1.65
C SER A 84 -7.00 9.37 -1.04
N THR A 85 -5.96 9.06 -1.83
CA THR A 85 -4.56 9.10 -1.39
C THR A 85 -4.13 10.54 -1.07
N LEU A 86 -4.48 11.50 -1.92
CA LEU A 86 -4.22 12.93 -1.68
C LEU A 86 -4.84 13.40 -0.36
N GLU A 87 -6.11 13.06 -0.09
CA GLU A 87 -6.79 13.43 1.17
C GLU A 87 -6.03 12.94 2.41
N LYS A 88 -5.50 11.71 2.36
CA LYS A 88 -4.73 11.10 3.45
C LYS A 88 -3.38 11.78 3.65
N ILE A 89 -2.65 12.06 2.56
CA ILE A 89 -1.36 12.74 2.61
C ILE A 89 -1.52 14.21 3.06
N ALA A 90 -2.54 14.90 2.56
CA ALA A 90 -2.84 16.28 2.94
C ALA A 90 -3.18 16.39 4.43
N ALA A 91 -3.89 15.42 5.00
CA ALA A 91 -4.15 15.37 6.44
C ALA A 91 -2.85 15.23 7.27
N ILE A 92 -1.88 14.45 6.79
CA ILE A 92 -0.56 14.32 7.42
C ILE A 92 0.19 15.66 7.38
N TYR A 93 0.22 16.35 6.23
CA TYR A 93 0.84 17.67 6.13
C TYR A 93 0.14 18.72 7.00
N ALA A 94 -1.20 18.70 7.08
CA ALA A 94 -1.95 19.59 7.95
C ALA A 94 -1.59 19.37 9.43
N LYS A 95 -1.42 18.12 9.86
CA LYS A 95 -0.97 17.77 11.21
C LYS A 95 0.47 18.21 11.49
N ALA A 96 1.36 18.11 10.49
CA ALA A 96 2.74 18.56 10.58
C ALA A 96 2.88 20.11 10.60
N GLY A 97 1.85 20.84 10.17
CA GLY A 97 1.78 22.29 10.29
C GLY A 97 2.50 23.06 9.18
N SER A 98 2.80 24.33 9.46
CA SER A 98 3.22 25.32 8.45
C SER A 98 4.50 24.96 7.69
N ASN A 99 5.40 24.17 8.30
CA ASN A 99 6.62 23.66 7.67
C ASN A 99 6.33 22.81 6.42
N CYS A 100 5.12 22.26 6.29
CA CYS A 100 4.71 21.45 5.15
C CYS A 100 3.81 22.18 4.14
N ASN A 101 3.50 23.47 4.32
CA ASN A 101 2.55 24.18 3.45
C ASN A 101 2.98 24.19 1.97
N ALA A 102 4.25 24.51 1.69
CA ALA A 102 4.77 24.55 0.32
C ALA A 102 4.74 23.15 -0.34
N VAL A 103 5.15 22.12 0.41
CA VAL A 103 5.10 20.72 -0.04
C VAL A 103 3.67 20.29 -0.30
N SER A 104 2.75 20.58 0.62
CA SER A 104 1.33 20.24 0.50
C SER A 104 0.72 20.83 -0.77
N THR A 105 0.98 22.10 -1.07
CA THR A 105 0.53 22.76 -2.31
C THR A 105 1.11 22.08 -3.57
N ALA A 106 2.40 21.77 -3.57
CA ALA A 106 3.06 21.13 -4.70
C ALA A 106 2.51 19.72 -4.97
N VAL A 107 2.38 18.90 -3.91
CA VAL A 107 1.84 17.54 -3.99
C VAL A 107 0.37 17.55 -4.41
N THR A 108 -0.43 18.47 -3.86
CA THR A 108 -1.84 18.66 -4.24
C THR A 108 -1.96 18.98 -5.72
N THR A 109 -1.13 19.91 -6.22
CA THR A 109 -1.10 20.24 -7.66
C THR A 109 -0.71 19.03 -8.51
N ASN A 110 0.34 18.30 -8.13
CA ASN A 110 0.79 17.13 -8.88
C ASN A 110 -0.28 16.03 -8.96
N LEU A 111 -0.91 15.68 -7.84
CA LEU A 111 -1.95 14.64 -7.81
C LEU A 111 -3.23 15.09 -8.52
N ASN A 112 -3.61 16.36 -8.43
CA ASN A 112 -4.72 16.91 -9.20
C ASN A 112 -4.44 16.90 -10.72
N ASN A 113 -3.20 17.19 -11.13
CA ASN A 113 -2.81 17.06 -12.53
C ASN A 113 -2.90 15.60 -13.01
N ASN A 114 -2.51 14.64 -12.17
CA ASN A 114 -2.67 13.21 -12.49
C ASN A 114 -4.16 12.84 -12.65
N VAL A 115 -5.03 13.29 -11.75
CA VAL A 115 -6.49 13.13 -11.87
C VAL A 115 -7.02 13.72 -13.18
N THR A 116 -6.60 14.94 -13.53
CA THR A 116 -7.00 15.59 -14.79
C THR A 116 -6.53 14.77 -15.99
N ASN A 117 -5.29 14.29 -15.98
CA ASN A 117 -4.75 13.44 -17.04
C ASN A 117 -5.56 12.14 -17.19
N LEU A 118 -5.87 11.46 -16.08
CA LEU A 118 -6.72 10.27 -16.08
C LEU A 118 -8.11 10.57 -16.68
N ASN A 119 -8.74 11.67 -16.28
CA ASN A 119 -10.06 12.04 -16.79
C ASN A 119 -10.05 12.33 -18.30
N ASN A 120 -8.95 12.90 -18.80
CA ASN A 120 -8.75 13.24 -20.21
C ASN A 120 -8.39 12.03 -21.10
N MET A 121 -8.00 10.90 -20.53
CA MET A 121 -7.76 9.67 -21.29
C MET A 121 -9.07 9.05 -21.78
N THR A 122 -9.04 8.41 -22.95
CA THR A 122 -10.09 7.46 -23.34
C THR A 122 -9.97 6.16 -22.52
N GLU A 123 -11.03 5.37 -22.46
CA GLU A 123 -10.98 4.05 -21.81
C GLU A 123 -9.90 3.14 -22.42
N ASP A 124 -9.74 3.17 -23.75
CA ASP A 124 -8.74 2.35 -24.43
C ASP A 124 -7.32 2.83 -24.14
N GLN A 125 -7.09 4.14 -24.06
CA GLN A 125 -5.81 4.69 -23.61
C GLN A 125 -5.50 4.27 -22.18
N TYR A 126 -6.49 4.32 -21.28
CA TYR A 126 -6.32 3.87 -19.90
C TYR A 126 -5.98 2.38 -19.84
N LYS A 127 -6.74 1.52 -20.52
CA LYS A 127 -6.45 0.06 -20.60
C LYS A 127 -5.07 -0.23 -21.16
N ALA A 128 -4.60 0.54 -22.15
CA ALA A 128 -3.24 0.41 -22.67
C ALA A 128 -2.17 0.67 -21.59
N THR A 129 -2.39 1.64 -20.69
CA THR A 129 -1.47 1.88 -19.55
C THR A 129 -1.42 0.70 -18.57
N LEU A 130 -2.51 -0.07 -18.48
CA LEU A 130 -2.59 -1.23 -17.60
C LEU A 130 -1.76 -2.40 -18.10
N VAL A 131 -1.42 -2.48 -19.39
CA VAL A 131 -0.65 -3.61 -19.95
C VAL A 131 0.73 -3.75 -19.29
N ASN A 132 1.37 -2.63 -18.96
CA ASN A 132 2.71 -2.61 -18.36
C ASN A 132 2.68 -2.45 -16.83
N ASN A 133 1.51 -2.47 -16.20
CA ASN A 133 1.36 -2.33 -14.76
C ASN A 133 0.54 -3.49 -14.18
N ARG A 134 0.94 -4.01 -13.03
CA ARG A 134 0.21 -5.06 -12.30
C ARG A 134 0.22 -4.74 -10.81
N MET A 135 -0.88 -5.04 -10.15
CA MET A 135 -0.98 -5.00 -8.69
C MET A 135 -1.16 -6.43 -8.19
N ILE A 136 -0.27 -6.88 -7.31
CA ILE A 136 -0.20 -8.28 -6.88
C ILE A 136 -0.14 -8.34 -5.37
N ALA A 137 -1.05 -9.11 -4.77
CA ALA A 137 -0.99 -9.40 -3.35
C ALA A 137 0.27 -10.22 -3.06
N ILE A 138 1.08 -9.73 -2.13
CA ILE A 138 2.28 -10.42 -1.65
C ILE A 138 2.06 -10.86 -0.20
N GLY A 139 2.87 -11.81 0.26
CA GLY A 139 2.81 -12.31 1.62
C GLY A 139 3.28 -11.26 2.63
N ASN A 140 4.57 -11.30 2.97
CA ASN A 140 5.17 -10.42 3.97
C ASN A 140 6.12 -9.41 3.31
N LEU A 141 5.83 -8.11 3.46
CA LEU A 141 6.65 -7.02 2.92
C LEU A 141 8.14 -7.11 3.31
N VAL A 142 8.43 -7.48 4.55
CA VAL A 142 9.80 -7.54 5.09
C VAL A 142 10.57 -8.68 4.43
N THR A 143 9.94 -9.86 4.31
CA THR A 143 10.53 -11.01 3.62
C THR A 143 10.82 -10.69 2.16
N GLU A 144 9.86 -10.06 1.46
CA GLU A 144 10.03 -9.64 0.07
C GLU A 144 11.11 -8.56 -0.11
N SER A 145 11.33 -7.75 0.92
CA SER A 145 12.34 -6.70 0.94
C SER A 145 13.71 -7.16 1.44
N TYR A 146 13.90 -8.43 1.77
CA TYR A 146 15.10 -8.91 2.48
C TYR A 146 16.40 -8.45 1.81
N ASN A 147 16.56 -8.70 0.51
CA ASN A 147 17.78 -8.33 -0.21
C ASN A 147 17.98 -6.80 -0.26
N SER A 148 16.92 -6.02 -0.47
CA SER A 148 16.99 -4.55 -0.44
C SER A 148 17.39 -4.04 0.96
N LEU A 149 16.88 -4.66 2.03
CA LEU A 149 17.24 -4.31 3.42
C LEU A 149 18.69 -4.70 3.74
N LYS A 150 19.16 -5.87 3.27
CA LYS A 150 20.57 -6.28 3.38
C LYS A 150 21.50 -5.32 2.64
N ALA A 151 21.15 -4.93 1.43
CA ALA A 151 21.91 -3.96 0.64
C ALA A 151 21.95 -2.57 1.31
N ALA A 152 20.89 -2.20 2.04
CA ALA A 152 20.85 -1.01 2.89
C ALA A 152 21.64 -1.16 4.21
N GLY A 153 22.38 -2.24 4.40
CA GLY A 153 23.30 -2.45 5.52
C GLY A 153 22.66 -3.07 6.78
N ARG A 154 21.43 -3.60 6.70
CA ARG A 154 20.80 -4.24 7.88
C ARG A 154 21.36 -5.63 8.16
N THR A 155 21.47 -5.97 9.44
CA THR A 155 21.78 -7.34 9.89
C THR A 155 20.54 -8.23 9.81
N ASP A 156 20.73 -9.55 9.85
CA ASP A 156 19.63 -10.51 9.76
C ASP A 156 18.72 -10.39 10.99
N GLU A 157 19.29 -10.10 12.17
CA GLU A 157 18.56 -9.85 13.41
C GLU A 157 17.72 -8.57 13.31
N GLN A 158 18.27 -7.51 12.71
CA GLN A 158 17.54 -6.25 12.49
C GLN A 158 16.38 -6.45 11.51
N ILE A 159 16.57 -7.25 10.46
CA ILE A 159 15.52 -7.58 9.50
C ILE A 159 14.44 -8.44 10.16
N ALA A 160 14.82 -9.46 10.93
CA ALA A 160 13.90 -10.32 11.66
C ALA A 160 13.07 -9.55 12.72
N ALA A 161 13.66 -8.51 13.33
CA ALA A 161 12.96 -7.62 14.24
C ALA A 161 12.08 -6.56 13.55
N THR A 162 12.16 -6.44 12.21
CA THR A 162 11.35 -5.49 11.44
C THR A 162 9.96 -6.09 11.19
N ARG A 163 8.91 -5.30 11.42
CA ARG A 163 7.52 -5.67 11.13
C ARG A 163 6.99 -4.93 9.90
N PRO A 164 6.05 -5.51 9.13
CA PRO A 164 5.33 -4.76 8.11
C PRO A 164 4.52 -3.63 8.76
N GLY A 165 4.40 -2.52 8.05
CA GLY A 165 3.60 -1.38 8.44
C GLY A 165 2.10 -1.60 8.21
N SER A 166 1.33 -0.66 8.73
CA SER A 166 -0.09 -0.50 8.42
C SER A 166 -0.31 0.37 7.18
N LEU A 167 -1.57 0.51 6.75
CA LEU A 167 -1.95 1.44 5.69
C LEU A 167 -1.65 2.91 6.06
N GLU A 168 -1.77 3.26 7.35
CA GLU A 168 -1.43 4.60 7.83
C GLU A 168 0.09 4.82 7.76
N ASP A 169 0.87 3.80 8.11
CA ASP A 169 2.33 3.84 7.96
C ASP A 169 2.73 4.05 6.49
N TYR A 170 2.01 3.44 5.55
CA TYR A 170 2.21 3.67 4.11
C TYR A 170 1.93 5.12 3.71
N TYR A 171 0.83 5.73 4.18
CA TYR A 171 0.53 7.14 3.87
C TYR A 171 1.57 8.08 4.46
N VAL A 172 2.05 7.82 5.68
CA VAL A 172 3.10 8.60 6.32
C VAL A 172 4.44 8.45 5.59
N ALA A 173 4.83 7.23 5.23
CA ALA A 173 6.03 6.99 4.42
C ALA A 173 5.93 7.69 3.05
N SER A 174 4.76 7.66 2.42
CA SER A 174 4.50 8.36 1.15
C SER A 174 4.59 9.88 1.30
N ALA A 175 4.01 10.44 2.36
CA ALA A 175 4.09 11.88 2.64
C ALA A 175 5.55 12.35 2.83
N VAL A 176 6.38 11.55 3.50
CA VAL A 176 7.82 11.79 3.64
C VAL A 176 8.55 11.68 2.30
N LEU A 177 8.23 10.66 1.50
CA LEU A 177 8.82 10.49 0.16
C LEU A 177 8.52 11.71 -0.74
N TYR A 178 7.28 12.17 -0.76
CA TYR A 178 6.86 13.35 -1.53
C TYR A 178 7.43 14.67 -0.99
N ALA A 179 7.64 14.78 0.32
CA ALA A 179 8.33 15.93 0.91
C ALA A 179 9.79 16.02 0.45
N GLY A 180 10.41 14.88 0.11
CA GLY A 180 11.71 14.81 -0.53
C GLY A 180 12.79 15.56 0.27
N ALA A 181 13.45 16.52 -0.39
CA ALA A 181 14.54 17.29 0.21
C ALA A 181 14.09 18.39 1.19
N GLN A 182 12.78 18.60 1.40
CA GLN A 182 12.26 19.61 2.34
C GLN A 182 12.37 19.10 3.78
N THR A 183 13.58 19.17 4.34
CA THR A 183 13.95 18.62 5.65
C THR A 183 13.05 19.12 6.78
N ALA A 184 12.67 20.40 6.78
CA ALA A 184 11.78 20.97 7.78
C ALA A 184 10.39 20.29 7.81
N CYS A 185 9.82 20.00 6.63
CA CYS A 185 8.56 19.27 6.54
C CYS A 185 8.74 17.81 6.96
N VAL A 186 9.81 17.15 6.52
CA VAL A 186 10.11 15.76 6.91
C VAL A 186 10.24 15.63 8.43
N THR A 187 10.98 16.53 9.08
CA THR A 187 11.11 16.56 10.55
C THR A 187 9.75 16.80 11.21
N ALA A 188 8.98 17.78 10.73
CA ALA A 188 7.65 18.05 11.29
C ALA A 188 6.68 16.84 11.17
N ILE A 189 6.75 16.07 10.08
CA ILE A 189 5.98 14.83 9.93
C ILE A 189 6.42 13.79 10.96
N LYS A 190 7.73 13.61 11.16
CA LYS A 190 8.28 12.66 12.14
C LYS A 190 7.86 13.02 13.57
N ASP A 191 7.91 14.31 13.89
CA ASP A 191 7.60 14.84 15.23
C ASP A 191 6.09 14.91 15.50
N SER A 192 5.24 14.79 14.46
CA SER A 192 3.78 14.74 14.60
C SER A 192 3.26 13.49 15.33
N GLY A 193 4.15 12.56 15.71
CA GLY A 193 3.83 11.39 16.54
C GLY A 193 3.02 10.30 15.82
N ALA A 194 3.02 10.29 14.49
CA ALA A 194 2.12 9.46 13.71
C ALA A 194 2.51 7.96 13.62
N THR A 195 3.77 7.57 13.82
CA THR A 195 4.20 6.20 13.44
C THR A 195 5.42 5.68 14.23
N ALA A 196 5.15 5.03 15.37
CA ALA A 196 6.19 4.40 16.18
C ALA A 196 6.87 3.24 15.42
N GLY A 197 8.11 3.49 14.99
CA GLY A 197 8.98 2.50 14.34
C GLY A 197 9.39 2.83 12.90
N LEU A 198 8.58 3.59 12.15
CA LEU A 198 8.94 4.03 10.79
C LEU A 198 10.19 4.92 10.74
N PHE A 199 10.41 5.68 11.81
CA PHE A 199 11.49 6.67 11.88
C PHE A 199 12.58 6.32 12.90
N THR A 200 12.55 5.10 13.43
CA THR A 200 13.64 4.57 14.25
C THR A 200 14.90 4.30 13.41
N ASN A 201 16.06 4.22 14.04
CA ASN A 201 17.31 3.88 13.37
C ASN A 201 17.97 2.67 14.06
N PRO A 202 17.99 1.48 13.43
CA PRO A 202 17.32 1.13 12.16
C PRO A 202 15.79 1.15 12.30
N GLN A 203 15.05 1.31 11.19
CA GLN A 203 13.58 1.37 11.25
C GLN A 203 13.02 -0.01 11.64
N THR A 204 12.20 -0.07 12.68
CA THR A 204 11.55 -1.32 13.12
C THR A 204 10.24 -1.61 12.40
N VAL A 205 9.73 -0.65 11.61
CA VAL A 205 8.55 -0.81 10.75
C VAL A 205 8.95 -0.52 9.30
N LEU A 206 8.49 -1.37 8.38
CA LEU A 206 8.65 -1.18 6.94
C LEU A 206 7.27 -1.04 6.30
N ALA A 207 6.97 0.10 5.68
CA ALA A 207 5.69 0.34 5.00
C ALA A 207 5.80 0.51 3.48
N LEU A 208 7.03 0.72 3.00
CA LEU A 208 7.37 0.87 1.60
C LEU A 208 8.74 0.24 1.37
N SER A 209 8.90 -0.46 0.25
CA SER A 209 10.18 -0.92 -0.27
C SER A 209 10.11 -0.94 -1.79
N SER A 210 11.26 -1.05 -2.44
CA SER A 210 11.33 -1.30 -3.86
C SER A 210 12.36 -2.36 -4.20
N CYS A 211 12.14 -3.03 -5.32
CA CYS A 211 13.07 -3.96 -5.92
C CYS A 211 13.01 -3.80 -7.45
N THR A 212 14.16 -3.97 -8.10
CA THR A 212 14.27 -4.01 -9.57
C THR A 212 14.82 -5.37 -9.95
N TYR A 213 14.24 -6.01 -10.98
CA TYR A 213 14.72 -7.32 -11.46
C TYR A 213 15.12 -7.30 -12.94
N GLY A 214 16.24 -7.98 -13.20
CA GLY A 214 16.93 -8.15 -14.48
C GLY A 214 18.29 -8.87 -14.27
N SER A 215 18.28 -10.19 -14.47
CA SER A 215 19.41 -11.16 -14.62
C SER A 215 20.27 -11.65 -13.43
N SER A 216 20.07 -11.25 -12.15
CA SER A 216 21.01 -11.73 -11.10
C SER A 216 20.50 -11.95 -9.66
N GLN A 217 19.21 -11.77 -9.34
CA GLN A 217 18.73 -11.97 -7.95
C GLN A 217 18.26 -13.41 -7.67
N PRO A 218 18.54 -13.99 -6.48
CA PRO A 218 18.10 -15.34 -6.11
C PRO A 218 16.57 -15.50 -6.11
N ALA A 219 16.07 -16.62 -6.65
CA ALA A 219 14.66 -16.88 -6.97
C ALA A 219 13.69 -17.11 -5.79
N THR A 220 14.02 -16.70 -4.57
CA THR A 220 13.27 -17.09 -3.35
C THR A 220 12.25 -16.06 -2.86
N THR A 221 12.13 -14.91 -3.51
CA THR A 221 11.16 -13.85 -3.16
C THR A 221 10.21 -13.58 -4.33
N LYS A 222 8.96 -13.12 -4.09
CA LYS A 222 8.10 -12.62 -5.18
C LYS A 222 8.83 -11.58 -6.01
N CYS A 223 9.62 -10.67 -5.42
CA CYS A 223 10.50 -9.75 -6.13
C CYS A 223 11.39 -10.40 -7.21
N ALA A 224 11.78 -11.67 -7.03
CA ALA A 224 12.59 -12.43 -7.97
C ALA A 224 11.78 -13.23 -9.01
N THR A 225 10.46 -13.36 -8.84
CA THR A 225 9.56 -14.06 -9.77
C THR A 225 8.59 -13.11 -10.49
N LEU A 226 8.74 -11.79 -10.36
CA LEU A 226 7.76 -10.84 -10.94
C LEU A 226 7.72 -10.84 -12.48
N ASN A 227 8.78 -11.32 -13.13
CA ASN A 227 8.77 -11.51 -14.58
C ASN A 227 7.75 -12.57 -15.04
N THR A 228 7.30 -13.46 -14.15
CA THR A 228 6.28 -14.48 -14.49
C THR A 228 4.85 -13.92 -14.41
N GLU A 229 4.68 -12.67 -13.99
CA GLU A 229 3.39 -12.03 -13.76
C GLU A 229 2.95 -11.16 -14.96
N PHE A 230 3.74 -11.12 -16.04
CA PHE A 230 3.50 -10.37 -17.29
C PHE A 230 3.50 -11.25 -18.54
#